data_AF-Q839I4-F1
#
_entry.id   AF-Q839I4-F1
#
_cell.length_a   1.000
_cell.length_b   1.000
_cell.length_c   1.000
_cell.angle_alpha   90.00
_cell.angle_beta   90.00
_cell.angle_gamma   90.00
#
_symmetry.space_group_name_H-M   'P 1'
#
loop_
_entity.id
_entity.type
_entity.pdbx_description
1 polymer ?
#
loop_
_entity_poly.entity_id
_entity_poly.type
_entity_poly.pdbx_seq_one_letter_code
_entity_poly.pdbx_strand_id
1 'polypeptide(L)'
;MNKTRVEAFSDAVIAIIMTIMILEIKTPQVGVLAGLIENIPYFLSFIVSFIFICIAWYNHHYIMSVTHWFSKKAFWANNFWLILHGLHSGSNCLGE
;
A
#
# COMPACT_ATOMS: atom_id res chain seq x y z
N MET A 1 -1.41 25.52 4.25
CA MET A 1 -1.78 24.57 3.17
C MET A 1 -3.11 23.94 3.56
N ASN A 2 -4.05 23.77 2.64
CA ASN A 2 -5.36 23.19 2.98
C ASN A 2 -5.17 21.70 3.31
N LYS A 3 -5.38 21.34 4.58
CA LYS A 3 -5.24 19.98 5.13
C LYS A 3 -6.03 18.95 4.32
N THR A 4 -7.29 19.27 4.01
CA THR A 4 -8.21 18.39 3.27
C THR A 4 -7.67 18.02 1.90
N ARG A 5 -6.94 18.92 1.24
CA ARG A 5 -6.30 18.63 -0.06
C ARG A 5 -5.11 17.67 0.06
N VAL A 6 -4.36 17.74 1.15
CA VAL A 6 -3.20 16.86 1.37
C VAL A 6 -3.67 15.46 1.74
N GLU A 7 -4.69 15.39 2.59
CA GLU A 7 -5.37 14.15 2.96
C GLU A 7 -5.95 13.44 1.73
N ALA A 8 -6.77 14.14 0.93
CA ALA A 8 -7.34 13.58 -0.29
C ALA A 8 -6.28 13.14 -1.32
N PHE A 9 -5.13 13.82 -1.38
CA PHE A 9 -4.02 13.40 -2.23
C PHE A 9 -3.35 12.12 -1.72
N SER A 10 -3.04 12.03 -0.43
CA SER A 10 -2.47 10.82 0.17
C SER A 10 -3.40 9.62 0.03
N ASP A 11 -4.71 9.81 0.25
CA ASP A 11 -5.71 8.75 0.09
C ASP A 11 -5.76 8.22 -1.35
N ALA A 12 -5.74 9.13 -2.34
CA ALA A 12 -5.71 8.74 -3.74
C ALA A 12 -4.44 7.94 -4.09
N VAL A 13 -3.28 8.33 -3.57
CA VAL A 13 -2.01 7.60 -3.80
C VAL A 13 -2.07 6.20 -3.18
N ILE A 14 -2.54 6.07 -1.95
CA ILE A 14 -2.64 4.77 -1.26
C ILE A 14 -3.66 3.86 -1.96
N ALA A 15 -4.78 4.40 -2.43
CA ALA A 15 -5.76 3.67 -3.23
C ALA A 15 -5.15 3.11 -4.52
N ILE A 16 -4.36 3.91 -5.24
CA ILE A 16 -3.67 3.45 -6.44
C ILE A 16 -2.68 2.33 -6.11
N ILE A 17 -1.87 2.47 -5.06
CA ILE A 17 -0.93 1.44 -4.62
C ILE A 17 -1.68 0.12 -4.35
N MET A 18 -2.77 0.15 -3.60
CA MET A 18 -3.59 -1.05 -3.31
C MET A 18 -4.10 -1.74 -4.58
N THR A 19 -4.50 -0.96 -5.59
CA THR A 19 -4.98 -1.53 -6.87
C THR A 19 -3.87 -2.04 -7.78
N ILE A 20 -2.66 -1.50 -7.69
CA ILE A 20 -1.51 -1.97 -8.48
C ILE A 20 -0.94 -3.25 -7.88
N MET A 21 -0.90 -3.36 -6.56
CA MET A 21 -0.40 -4.54 -5.86
C MET A 21 -1.04 -5.84 -6.32
N ILE A 22 -2.36 -5.84 -6.55
CA ILE A 22 -3.07 -7.05 -6.97
C ILE A 22 -2.73 -7.47 -8.40
N LEU A 23 -2.24 -6.53 -9.25
CA LEU A 23 -1.83 -6.82 -10.62
C LEU A 23 -0.50 -7.56 -10.68
N GLU A 24 0.29 -7.58 -9.60
CA GLU A 24 1.56 -8.31 -9.53
C GLU A 24 1.37 -9.82 -9.32
N ILE A 25 0.14 -10.28 -9.06
CA ILE A 25 -0.17 -11.70 -8.91
C ILE A 25 0.02 -12.44 -10.24
N LYS A 26 1.12 -13.20 -10.34
CA LYS A 26 1.44 -14.02 -11.51
C LYS A 26 0.43 -15.15 -11.69
N THR A 27 -0.10 -15.29 -12.91
CA THR A 27 -0.97 -16.42 -13.29
C THR A 27 -0.10 -17.62 -13.69
N PRO A 28 -0.30 -18.82 -13.10
CA PRO A 28 0.49 -19.99 -13.45
C PRO A 28 0.19 -20.46 -14.88
N GLN A 29 1.24 -20.74 -15.66
CA GLN A 29 1.15 -21.14 -17.08
C GLN A 29 0.71 -22.59 -17.30
N VAL A 30 0.71 -23.42 -16.25
CA VAL A 30 0.40 -24.86 -16.33
C VAL A 30 -0.74 -25.17 -15.37
N GLY A 31 -1.82 -25.80 -15.86
CA GLY A 31 -2.93 -26.39 -15.09
C GLY A 31 -3.41 -25.59 -13.87
N VAL A 32 -4.52 -24.86 -14.03
CA VAL A 32 -5.10 -23.90 -13.06
C VAL A 32 -5.11 -24.40 -11.59
N LEU A 33 -5.39 -25.68 -11.34
CA LEU A 33 -5.44 -26.22 -9.97
C LEU A 33 -4.06 -26.54 -9.36
N ALA A 34 -3.15 -27.13 -10.13
CA ALA A 34 -1.85 -27.55 -9.62
C ALA A 34 -0.92 -26.33 -9.40
N GLY A 35 -0.92 -25.39 -10.34
CA GLY A 35 -0.16 -24.15 -10.22
C GLY A 35 -0.69 -23.23 -9.12
N LEU A 36 -1.97 -23.28 -8.76
CA LEU A 36 -2.51 -22.48 -7.66
C LEU A 36 -2.01 -22.96 -6.30
N ILE A 37 -1.91 -24.29 -6.10
CA ILE A 37 -1.44 -24.89 -4.84
C ILE A 37 0.01 -24.51 -4.56
N GLU A 38 0.86 -24.52 -5.59
CA GLU A 38 2.28 -24.16 -5.47
C GLU A 38 2.50 -22.67 -5.16
N ASN A 39 1.58 -21.81 -5.62
CA ASN A 39 1.65 -20.35 -5.42
C ASN A 39 0.87 -19.85 -4.20
N ILE A 40 0.30 -20.72 -3.36
CA ILE A 40 -0.38 -20.34 -2.11
C ILE A 40 0.49 -19.44 -1.21
N PRO A 41 1.78 -19.75 -0.96
CA PRO A 41 2.62 -18.91 -0.10
C PRO A 41 2.76 -17.47 -0.63
N TYR A 42 2.84 -17.31 -1.95
CA TYR A 42 2.91 -16.01 -2.60
C TYR A 42 1.61 -15.23 -2.44
N PHE A 43 0.46 -15.88 -2.65
CA PHE A 43 -0.85 -15.27 -2.45
C PHE A 43 -1.08 -14.86 -0.99
N LEU A 44 -0.59 -15.65 -0.03
CA LEU A 44 -0.70 -15.36 1.39
C LEU A 44 0.19 -14.18 1.81
N SER A 45 1.41 -14.09 1.25
CA SER A 45 2.28 -12.91 1.41
C SER A 45 1.63 -11.64 0.86
N PHE A 46 0.96 -11.74 -0.29
CA PHE A 46 0.18 -10.65 -0.87
C PHE A 46 -0.93 -10.20 0.08
N ILE A 47 -1.77 -11.11 0.59
CA ILE A 47 -2.88 -10.77 1.50
C ILE A 47 -2.35 -10.08 2.76
N VAL A 48 -1.29 -10.62 3.36
CA VAL A 48 -0.67 -10.02 4.55
C VAL A 48 -0.19 -8.61 4.25
N SER A 49 0.54 -8.41 3.15
CA SER A 49 1.02 -7.09 2.71
C SER A 49 -0.14 -6.11 2.44
N PHE A 50 -1.22 -6.59 1.82
CA PHE A 50 -2.42 -5.80 1.57
C PHE A 50 -3.07 -5.32 2.88
N ILE A 51 -3.23 -6.23 3.85
CA ILE A 51 -3.77 -5.89 5.18
C ILE A 51 -2.89 -4.87 5.89
N PHE A 52 -1.56 -5.01 5.82
CA PHE A 52 -0.62 -4.04 6.41
C PHE A 52 -0.84 -2.62 5.85
N ILE A 53 -1.05 -2.50 4.53
CA ILE A 53 -1.31 -1.20 3.90
C ILE A 53 -2.69 -0.66 4.31
N CYS A 54 -3.72 -1.50 4.42
CA CYS A 54 -5.03 -1.07 4.93
C CYS A 54 -4.95 -0.51 6.36
N ILE A 55 -4.19 -1.18 7.24
CA ILE A 55 -3.98 -0.71 8.62
C ILE A 55 -3.22 0.61 8.64
N ALA A 56 -2.18 0.73 7.81
CA ALA A 56 -1.40 1.95 7.68
C ALA A 56 -2.25 3.13 7.16
N TRP A 57 -3.10 2.89 6.17
CA TRP A 57 -4.07 3.87 5.67
C TRP A 57 -5.04 4.32 6.76
N TYR A 58 -5.61 3.38 7.52
CA TYR A 58 -6.51 3.70 8.63
C TYR A 58 -5.84 4.60 9.67
N ASN A 59 -4.60 4.27 10.07
CA ASN A 59 -3.83 5.08 11.00
C ASN A 59 -3.50 6.47 10.42
N HIS A 60 -3.17 6.55 9.13
CA HIS A 60 -2.91 7.82 8.46
C HIS A 60 -4.15 8.71 8.45
N HIS A 61 -5.30 8.18 8.06
CA HIS A 61 -6.57 8.90 8.07
C HIS A 61 -6.93 9.37 9.49
N TYR A 62 -6.72 8.52 10.50
CA TYR A 62 -6.91 8.89 11.90
C TYR A 62 -5.99 10.05 12.35
N ILE A 63 -4.69 9.97 12.07
CA ILE A 63 -3.72 11.04 12.42
C ILE A 63 -4.08 12.34 11.70
N MET A 64 -4.46 12.25 10.43
CA MET A 64 -4.90 13.42 9.66
C MET A 64 -6.15 14.02 10.30
N SER A 65 -7.16 13.22 10.67
CA SER A 65 -8.39 13.72 11.29
C SER A 65 -8.13 14.54 12.56
N VAL A 66 -7.21 14.10 13.44
CA VAL A 66 -6.89 14.74 14.73
C VAL A 66 -5.96 15.95 14.58
N THR A 67 -5.21 16.07 13.48
CA THR A 67 -4.22 17.14 13.32
C THR A 67 -4.88 18.48 12.93
N HIS A 68 -4.66 19.54 13.71
CA HIS A 68 -5.24 20.88 13.46
C HIS A 68 -4.32 21.83 12.66
N TRP A 69 -3.01 21.61 12.64
CA TRP A 69 -2.03 22.49 11.98
C TRP A 69 -1.07 21.70 11.09
N PHE A 70 -0.92 22.12 9.83
CA PHE A 70 -0.11 21.42 8.83
C PHE A 70 1.11 22.25 8.43
N SER A 71 2.27 21.89 8.98
CA SER A 71 3.56 22.55 8.69
C SER A 71 4.22 22.01 7.42
N LYS A 72 5.13 22.78 6.80
CA LYS A 72 5.93 22.34 5.62
C LYS A 72 6.75 21.07 5.92
N LYS A 73 7.22 20.90 7.15
CA LYS A 73 7.94 19.69 7.58
C LYS A 73 7.03 18.45 7.58
N ALA A 74 5.77 18.61 8.02
CA ALA A 74 4.77 17.53 8.03
C ALA A 74 4.40 17.08 6.60
N PHE A 75 4.37 18.01 5.64
CA PHE A 75 4.16 17.67 4.23
C PHE A 75 5.28 16.79 3.67
N TRP A 76 6.54 17.17 3.89
CA TRP A 76 7.67 16.34 3.46
C TRP A 76 7.71 14.99 4.16
N ALA A 77 7.38 14.94 5.46
CA ALA A 77 7.24 13.67 6.18
C ALA A 77 6.15 12.77 5.59
N ASN A 78 4.98 13.32 5.22
CA ASN A 78 3.92 12.58 4.54
C ASN A 78 4.39 12.00 3.20
N ASN A 79 5.07 12.79 2.37
CA ASN A 79 5.59 12.31 1.08
C ASN A 79 6.66 11.22 1.26
N PHE A 80 7.54 11.37 2.25
CA PHE A 80 8.53 10.36 2.57
C PHE A 80 7.87 9.05 3.02
N TRP A 81 6.83 9.14 3.84
CA TRP A 81 6.04 7.99 4.27
C TRP A 81 5.32 7.29 3.09
N LEU A 82 4.77 8.05 2.14
CA LEU A 82 4.19 7.48 0.91
C LEU A 82 5.22 6.74 0.04
N ILE A 83 6.43 7.29 -0.11
CA ILE A 83 7.53 6.63 -0.84
C ILE A 83 7.92 5.32 -0.16
N LEU A 84 8.01 5.32 1.18
CA LEU A 84 8.35 4.12 1.94
C LEU A 84 7.31 3.00 1.74
N HIS A 85 6.02 3.35 1.72
CA HIS A 85 4.95 2.38 1.44
C HIS A 85 5.02 1.81 0.02
N GLY A 86 5.30 2.65 -0.99
CA GLY A 86 5.52 2.17 -2.36
C GLY A 86 6.72 1.23 -2.49
N LEU A 87 7.81 1.53 -1.78
CA LEU A 87 9.02 0.70 -1.79
C LEU A 87 8.80 -0.66 -1.12
N HIS A 88 8.13 -0.70 0.04
CA HIS A 88 7.84 -1.94 0.77
C HIS A 88 6.98 -2.91 -0.05
N SER A 89 6.01 -2.36 -0.81
CA SER A 89 5.18 -3.13 -1.72
C SER A 89 6.02 -3.83 -2.81
N GLY A 90 6.93 -3.09 -3.46
CA GLY A 90 7.78 -3.65 -4.51
C GLY A 90 8.74 -4.73 -3.98
N SER A 91 9.24 -4.61 -2.75
CA SER A 91 10.16 -5.60 -2.17
C SER A 91 9.49 -6.90 -1.73
N ASN A 92 8.23 -6.88 -1.27
CA ASN A 92 7.54 -8.11 -0.85
C ASN A 92 7.03 -8.95 -2.03
N CYS A 93 6.79 -8.35 -3.20
CA CYS A 93 6.37 -9.05 -4.41
C CYS A 93 7.53 -9.62 -5.24
N LEU A 94 8.75 -9.10 -5.05
CA LEU A 94 9.99 -9.66 -5.57
C LEU A 94 10.51 -10.72 -4.60
N GLY A 95 9.80 -11.86 -4.53
CA GLY A 95 10.33 -13.06 -3.90
C GLY A 95 11.52 -13.58 -4.69
N GLU A 96 12.70 -13.02 -4.43
CA GLU A 96 13.90 -13.84 -4.27
C GLU A 96 13.79 -14.63 -2.95
#